data_AF-A0A133N206-F1
#
_entry.id   AF-A0A133N206-F1
#
_cell.length_a   1.000
_cell.length_b   1.000
_cell.length_c   1.000
_cell.angle_alpha   90.00
_cell.angle_beta   90.00
_cell.angle_gamma   90.00
#
_symmetry.space_group_name_H-M   'P 1'
#
loop_
_entity.id
_entity.type
_entity.pdbx_description
1 polymer ?
#
loop_
_entity_poly.entity_id
_entity_poly.type
_entity_poly.pdbx_seq_one_letter_code
_entity_poly.pdbx_strand_id
1 'polypeptide(L)'
;MKDMSLVMKEAHRLTKEIKKEFPNVDYKLQLGICMSYLLNGEGENEMVELEGTEKQVKWALDIRKEILEIATKNNLKRTLEVIKKEEKAVFFIDNFKFATSKILDAYKKFECAFKFEMKLEEIETFKKYGW
;
A
#
# COMPACT_ATOMS: atom_id res chain seq x y z
N MET A 1 27.47 24.18 -5.31
CA MET A 1 27.33 23.86 -3.86
C MET A 1 26.16 24.68 -3.34
N LYS A 2 25.12 24.07 -2.75
CA LYS A 2 23.99 24.83 -2.17
C LYS A 2 24.54 25.74 -1.05
N ASP A 3 24.08 26.98 -0.99
CA ASP A 3 24.49 27.91 0.07
C ASP A 3 23.99 27.39 1.42
N MET A 4 24.93 26.98 2.28
CA MET A 4 24.64 26.38 3.58
C MET A 4 23.87 27.34 4.49
N SER A 5 24.08 28.65 4.36
CA SER A 5 23.35 29.66 5.14
C SER A 5 21.87 29.69 4.77
N LEU A 6 21.55 29.61 3.47
CA LEU A 6 20.18 29.57 2.98
C LEU A 6 19.48 28.27 3.37
N VAL A 7 20.17 27.14 3.23
CA VAL A 7 19.65 25.82 3.62
C VAL A 7 19.32 25.78 5.11
N MET A 8 20.19 26.31 5.97
CA MET A 8 19.96 26.35 7.42
C MET A 8 18.77 27.24 7.79
N LYS A 9 18.64 28.42 7.15
CA LYS A 9 17.51 29.33 7.40
C LYS A 9 16.18 28.67 7.04
N GLU A 10 16.14 27.98 5.90
CA GLU A 10 14.93 27.33 5.41
C GLU A 10 14.59 26.07 6.22
N ALA A 11 15.57 25.24 6.57
CA ALA A 11 15.36 24.09 7.45
C ALA A 11 14.81 24.51 8.82
N HIS A 12 15.33 25.61 9.37
CA HIS A 12 14.86 26.16 10.64
C HIS A 12 13.43 26.69 10.53
N ARG A 13 13.07 27.35 9.42
CA ARG A 13 11.69 27.81 9.15
C ARG A 13 10.72 26.62 9.12
N LEU A 14 11.02 25.60 8.34
CA LEU A 14 10.21 24.38 8.23
C LEU A 14 10.06 23.66 9.58
N THR A 15 11.15 23.55 10.33
CA THR A 15 11.14 22.90 11.66
C THR A 15 10.21 23.62 12.64
N LYS A 16 10.18 24.96 12.62
CA LYS A 16 9.27 25.74 13.45
C LYS A 16 7.81 25.54 13.08
N GLU A 17 7.50 25.47 11.79
CA GLU A 17 6.15 25.22 11.29
C GLU A 17 5.67 23.83 11.73
N ILE A 18 6.50 22.80 11.56
CA ILE A 18 6.20 21.44 11.99
C ILE A 18 6.04 21.36 13.51
N LYS A 19 6.89 22.02 14.30
CA LYS A 19 6.76 22.04 15.76
C LYS A 19 5.49 22.76 16.23
N LYS A 20 5.03 23.77 15.49
CA LYS A 20 3.77 24.49 15.77
C LYS A 20 2.57 23.60 15.52
N GLU A 21 2.57 22.82 14.44
CA GLU A 21 1.51 21.86 14.11
C GLU A 21 1.57 20.59 14.98
N PHE A 22 2.78 20.14 15.32
CA PHE A 22 3.06 18.93 16.08
C PHE A 22 3.97 19.24 17.28
N PRO A 23 3.41 19.74 18.40
CA PRO A 23 4.18 20.17 19.57
C PRO A 23 5.07 19.10 20.20
N ASN A 24 4.77 17.82 19.97
CA ASN A 24 5.51 16.70 20.56
C ASN A 24 6.76 16.28 19.78
N VAL A 25 7.00 16.84 18.60
CA VAL A 25 8.16 16.49 17.77
C VAL A 25 9.46 16.98 18.40
N ASP A 26 10.51 16.14 18.44
CA ASP A 26 11.84 16.59 18.87
C ASP A 26 12.43 17.57 17.84
N TYR A 27 12.77 18.77 18.30
CA TYR A 27 13.16 19.87 17.42
C TYR A 27 14.50 19.56 16.71
N LYS A 28 15.45 18.95 17.42
CA LYS A 28 16.78 18.66 16.88
C LYS A 28 16.70 17.60 15.79
N LEU A 29 15.93 16.53 16.05
CA LEU A 29 15.66 15.49 15.07
C LEU A 29 14.98 16.06 13.82
N GLN A 30 13.92 16.86 14.00
CA GLN A 30 13.18 17.44 12.89
C GLN A 30 14.03 18.41 12.05
N LEU A 31 14.88 19.21 12.70
CA LEU A 31 15.82 20.09 12.01
C LEU A 31 16.80 19.30 11.15
N GLY A 32 17.35 18.20 11.68
CA GLY A 32 18.21 17.30 10.91
C GLY A 32 17.51 16.72 9.68
N ILE A 33 16.24 16.35 9.81
CA ILE A 33 15.41 15.84 8.70
C ILE A 33 15.19 16.93 7.65
N CYS A 34 14.78 18.14 8.05
CA CYS A 34 14.57 19.26 7.11
C CYS A 34 15.86 19.68 6.39
N MET A 35 17.00 19.68 7.10
CA MET A 35 18.32 19.92 6.50
C MET A 35 18.66 18.85 5.46
N SER A 36 18.52 17.56 5.80
CA SER A 36 18.78 16.45 4.89
C SER A 36 17.91 16.53 3.62
N TYR A 37 16.62 16.82 3.78
CA TYR A 37 15.70 17.01 2.67
C TYR A 37 16.12 18.15 1.74
N LEU A 38 16.46 19.32 2.28
CA LEU A 38 16.88 20.47 1.48
C LEU A 38 18.25 20.27 0.81
N LEU A 39 19.16 19.55 1.44
CA LEU A 39 20.48 19.25 0.88
C LEU A 39 20.39 18.23 -0.26
N ASN A 40 19.68 17.12 -0.02
CA ASN A 40 19.68 15.97 -0.93
C ASN A 40 18.57 15.99 -1.99
N GLY A 41 17.59 16.90 -1.89
CA GLY A 41 16.46 16.93 -2.83
C GLY A 41 15.51 15.74 -2.66
N GLU A 42 14.50 15.64 -3.54
CA GLU A 42 13.54 14.53 -3.53
C GLU A 42 14.21 13.22 -3.97
N GLY A 43 14.69 12.44 -2.99
CA GLY A 43 14.80 10.98 -3.14
C GLY A 43 16.02 10.42 -3.88
N GLU A 44 17.04 11.22 -4.22
CA GLU A 44 18.26 10.73 -4.90
C GLU A 44 19.33 10.18 -3.93
N ASN A 45 18.93 9.52 -2.83
CA ASN A 45 19.89 8.71 -2.08
C ASN A 45 19.96 7.34 -2.73
N GLU A 46 20.95 7.14 -3.59
CA GLU A 46 21.26 5.81 -4.14
C GLU A 46 21.51 4.82 -2.99
N MET A 47 20.96 3.62 -3.14
CA MET A 47 21.12 2.56 -2.16
C MET A 47 22.55 2.05 -2.21
N VAL A 48 23.36 2.42 -1.22
CA VAL A 48 24.74 1.95 -1.10
C VAL A 48 24.81 0.46 -0.78
N GLU A 49 25.88 -0.18 -1.24
CA GLU A 49 26.22 -1.55 -0.84
C GLU A 49 26.46 -1.64 0.66
N LEU A 50 26.03 -2.74 1.26
CA LEU A 50 26.17 -2.99 2.69
C LEU A 50 27.48 -3.74 2.94
N GLU A 51 28.35 -3.15 3.76
CA GLU A 51 29.58 -3.79 4.20
C GLU A 51 29.45 -4.31 5.64
N GLY A 52 30.02 -5.49 5.91
CA GLY A 52 30.00 -6.09 7.24
C GLY A 52 30.12 -7.62 7.20
N THR A 53 29.93 -8.26 8.35
CA THR A 53 29.82 -9.73 8.41
C THR A 53 28.53 -10.21 7.74
N GLU A 54 28.50 -11.45 7.25
CA GLU A 54 27.31 -12.03 6.60
C GLU A 54 26.03 -11.87 7.43
N LYS A 55 26.14 -12.05 8.77
CA LYS A 55 25.00 -11.89 9.68
C LYS A 55 24.50 -10.44 9.74
N GLN A 56 25.40 -9.46 9.76
CA GLN A 56 25.05 -8.04 9.78
C GLN A 56 24.41 -7.61 8.46
N VAL A 57 24.98 -8.04 7.33
CA VAL A 57 24.45 -7.75 6.00
C VAL A 57 23.05 -8.34 5.84
N LYS A 58 22.86 -9.61 6.23
CA LYS A 58 21.55 -10.26 6.19
C LYS A 58 20.50 -9.51 7.02
N TRP A 59 20.84 -9.16 8.26
CA TRP A 59 19.94 -8.40 9.13
C TRP A 59 19.56 -7.03 8.55
N ALA A 60 20.53 -6.31 8.00
CA ALA A 60 20.28 -5.03 7.35
C ALA A 60 19.42 -5.15 6.08
N LEU A 61 19.60 -6.23 5.30
CA LEU A 61 18.75 -6.52 4.14
C LEU A 61 17.31 -6.84 4.53
N ASP A 62 17.10 -7.59 5.61
CA ASP A 62 15.76 -7.90 6.13
C ASP A 62 15.03 -6.61 6.55
N ILE A 63 15.70 -5.70 7.26
CA ILE A 63 15.15 -4.38 7.63
C ILE A 63 14.83 -3.54 6.37
N ARG A 64 15.75 -3.51 5.39
CA ARG A 64 15.53 -2.78 4.14
C ARG A 64 14.27 -3.27 3.44
N LYS A 65 14.07 -4.59 3.38
CA LYS A 65 12.88 -5.21 2.78
C LYS A 65 11.60 -4.78 3.50
N GLU A 66 11.56 -4.86 4.83
CA GLU A 66 10.40 -4.46 5.61
C GLU A 66 10.03 -2.99 5.40
N ILE A 67 11.03 -2.09 5.40
CA ILE A 67 10.80 -0.67 5.16
C ILE A 67 10.27 -0.41 3.75
N LEU A 68 10.82 -1.06 2.73
CA LEU A 68 10.34 -0.94 1.35
C LEU A 68 8.90 -1.42 1.20
N GLU A 69 8.53 -2.52 1.85
CA GLU A 69 7.15 -3.01 1.86
C GLU A 69 6.20 -2.02 2.53
N ILE A 70 6.58 -1.45 3.67
CA ILE A 70 5.78 -0.43 4.37
C ILE A 70 5.61 0.82 3.51
N ALA A 71 6.69 1.31 2.91
CA ALA A 71 6.68 2.48 2.04
C ALA A 71 5.76 2.25 0.82
N THR A 72 5.86 1.08 0.19
CA THR A 72 5.02 0.70 -0.95
C THR A 72 3.55 0.61 -0.55
N LYS A 73 3.23 -0.05 0.57
CA LYS A 73 1.85 -0.14 1.11
C LYS A 73 1.26 1.23 1.43
N ASN A 74 2.05 2.12 2.03
CA ASN A 74 1.61 3.48 2.36
C ASN A 74 1.39 4.33 1.10
N ASN A 75 2.25 4.19 0.09
CA ASN A 75 2.07 4.84 -1.20
C ASN A 75 0.80 4.34 -1.90
N LEU A 76 0.58 3.02 -1.96
CA LEU A 76 -0.66 2.43 -2.47
C LEU A 76 -1.89 2.98 -1.74
N LYS A 77 -1.84 3.07 -0.41
CA LYS A 77 -2.93 3.62 0.40
C LYS A 77 -3.19 5.09 0.06
N ARG A 78 -2.16 5.93 -0.03
CA ARG A 78 -2.30 7.34 -0.44
C ARG A 78 -2.89 7.47 -1.83
N THR A 79 -2.39 6.70 -2.80
CA THR A 79 -2.90 6.68 -4.17
C THR A 79 -4.37 6.25 -4.21
N LEU A 80 -4.76 5.23 -3.44
CA LEU A 80 -6.15 4.78 -3.33
C LEU A 80 -7.06 5.90 -2.81
N GLU A 81 -6.64 6.63 -1.78
CA GLU A 81 -7.41 7.75 -1.22
C GLU A 81 -7.57 8.91 -2.21
N VAL A 82 -6.59 9.16 -3.08
CA VAL A 82 -6.72 10.14 -4.18
C VAL A 82 -7.71 9.66 -5.23
N ILE A 83 -7.58 8.41 -5.68
CA ILE A 83 -8.48 7.81 -6.69
C ILE A 83 -9.94 7.81 -6.20
N LYS A 84 -10.17 7.53 -4.91
CA LYS A 84 -11.52 7.56 -4.33
C LYS A 84 -12.15 8.96 -4.23
N LYS A 85 -11.38 10.03 -4.39
CA LYS A 85 -11.90 11.41 -4.41
C LYS A 85 -12.25 11.88 -5.82
N GLU A 86 -11.77 11.19 -6.84
CA GLU A 86 -12.10 11.47 -8.24
C GLU A 86 -13.46 10.85 -8.60
N GLU A 87 -14.47 11.68 -8.85
CA GLU A 87 -15.86 11.24 -9.12
C GLU A 87 -15.94 10.21 -10.27
N LYS A 88 -15.13 10.40 -11.32
CA LYS A 88 -15.07 9.47 -12.46
C LYS A 88 -14.52 8.10 -12.07
N ALA A 89 -13.54 8.08 -11.17
CA ALA A 89 -12.94 6.84 -10.70
C ALA A 89 -13.85 6.12 -9.70
N VAL A 90 -14.56 6.84 -8.83
CA VAL A 90 -15.60 6.28 -7.95
C VAL A 90 -16.72 5.63 -8.76
N PHE A 91 -17.24 6.33 -9.77
CA PHE A 91 -18.26 5.79 -10.69
C PHE A 91 -17.79 4.49 -11.36
N PHE A 92 -16.55 4.45 -11.86
CA PHE A 92 -15.99 3.25 -12.46
C PHE A 92 -15.84 2.13 -11.42
N ILE A 93 -15.25 2.41 -10.25
CA ILE A 93 -15.05 1.42 -9.19
C ILE A 93 -16.38 0.80 -8.75
N ASP A 94 -17.42 1.61 -8.56
CA ASP A 94 -18.71 1.13 -8.10
C ASP A 94 -19.47 0.37 -9.19
N ASN A 95 -19.41 0.80 -10.45
CA ASN A 95 -19.97 0.04 -11.57
C ASN A 95 -19.27 -1.30 -11.78
N PHE A 96 -17.94 -1.34 -11.66
CA PHE A 96 -17.19 -2.60 -11.78
C PHE A 96 -17.43 -3.54 -10.60
N LYS A 97 -17.57 -3.03 -9.38
CA LYS A 97 -18.00 -3.83 -8.22
C LYS A 97 -19.39 -4.42 -8.42
N PHE A 98 -20.33 -3.63 -8.94
CA PHE A 98 -21.68 -4.08 -9.22
C PHE A 98 -21.74 -5.12 -10.35
N ALA A 99 -20.94 -4.94 -11.41
CA ALA A 99 -20.84 -5.90 -12.49
C ALA A 99 -20.24 -7.23 -12.00
N THR A 100 -19.17 -7.17 -11.21
CA THR A 100 -18.53 -8.38 -10.67
C THR A 100 -19.39 -9.08 -9.62
N SER A 101 -20.15 -8.36 -8.79
CA SER A 101 -21.10 -8.97 -7.86
C SER A 101 -22.24 -9.70 -8.57
N LYS A 102 -22.78 -9.13 -9.65
CA LYS A 102 -23.80 -9.79 -10.49
C LYS A 102 -23.28 -11.07 -11.13
N ILE A 103 -22.05 -11.05 -11.64
CA ILE A 103 -21.41 -12.23 -12.23
C ILE A 103 -21.20 -13.31 -11.15
N LEU A 104 -20.74 -12.92 -9.95
CA LEU A 104 -20.55 -13.83 -8.84
C LEU A 104 -21.88 -14.46 -8.37
N ASP A 105 -22.96 -13.68 -8.30
CA ASP A 105 -24.29 -14.18 -7.94
C ASP A 105 -24.85 -15.11 -9.01
N ALA A 106 -24.62 -14.82 -10.29
CA ALA A 106 -24.98 -15.69 -11.40
C ALA A 106 -24.20 -17.02 -11.33
N TYR A 107 -22.90 -16.97 -11.04
CA TYR A 107 -22.07 -18.15 -10.88
C TYR A 107 -22.52 -19.01 -9.69
N LYS A 108 -22.80 -18.41 -8.53
CA LYS A 108 -23.33 -19.14 -7.36
C LYS A 108 -24.67 -19.80 -7.63
N LYS A 109 -25.56 -19.12 -8.36
CA LYS A 109 -26.86 -19.70 -8.79
C LYS A 109 -26.65 -20.88 -9.73
N PHE A 110 -25.75 -20.74 -10.70
CA PHE A 110 -25.40 -21.82 -11.62
C PHE A 110 -24.79 -23.02 -10.88
N GLU A 111 -23.85 -22.79 -9.96
CA GLU A 111 -23.23 -23.85 -9.16
C GLU A 111 -24.26 -24.57 -8.26
N CYS A 112 -25.21 -23.83 -7.69
CA CYS A 112 -26.29 -24.40 -6.89
C CYS A 112 -27.26 -25.25 -7.74
N ALA A 113 -27.63 -24.76 -8.93
CA ALA A 113 -28.48 -25.48 -9.87
C ALA A 113 -27.81 -26.77 -10.37
N PHE A 114 -26.53 -26.69 -10.76
CA PHE A 114 -25.74 -27.83 -11.20
C PHE A 114 -25.62 -28.92 -10.11
N LYS A 115 -25.35 -28.52 -8.86
CA LYS A 115 -25.32 -29.46 -7.72
C LYS A 115 -26.68 -30.09 -7.43
N PHE A 116 -27.78 -29.38 -7.70
CA PHE A 116 -29.14 -29.89 -7.53
C PHE A 116 -29.51 -30.88 -8.64
N GLU A 117 -29.16 -30.59 -9.89
CA GLU A 117 -29.35 -31.48 -11.04
C GLU A 117 -28.57 -32.79 -10.88
N MET A 118 -27.30 -32.72 -10.48
CA MET A 118 -26.51 -33.93 -10.16
C MET A 118 -27.19 -34.80 -9.08
N LYS A 119 -27.69 -34.17 -8.00
CA LYS A 119 -28.41 -34.90 -6.95
C LYS A 119 -29.72 -35.54 -7.45
N LEU A 120 -30.42 -34.90 -8.38
CA LEU A 120 -31.63 -35.47 -8.99
C LEU A 120 -31.29 -36.68 -9.86
N GLU A 121 -30.24 -36.61 -10.68
CA GLU A 121 -29.77 -37.74 -11.49
C GLU A 121 -29.34 -38.93 -10.63
N GLU A 122 -28.66 -38.68 -9.50
CA GLU A 122 -28.31 -39.70 -8.51
C GLU A 122 -29.57 -40.37 -7.91
N ILE A 123 -30.58 -39.57 -7.53
CA ILE A 123 -31.86 -40.07 -7.00
C ILE A 123 -32.65 -40.87 -8.05
N GLU A 124 -32.67 -40.43 -9.31
CA GLU A 124 -33.35 -41.13 -10.41
C GLU A 124 -32.64 -42.45 -10.75
N THR A 125 -31.31 -42.45 -10.75
CA THR A 125 -30.50 -43.66 -10.92
C THR A 125 -30.78 -44.66 -9.80
N PHE A 126 -30.89 -44.17 -8.55
CA PHE A 126 -31.25 -45.00 -7.40
C PHE A 126 -32.66 -45.60 -7.54
N LYS A 127 -33.65 -44.83 -7.98
CA LYS A 127 -35.02 -45.35 -8.25
C LYS A 127 -35.06 -46.37 -9.39
N LYS A 128 -34.22 -46.21 -10.42
CA LYS A 128 -34.19 -47.06 -11.61
C LYS A 128 -33.46 -48.38 -11.39
N TYR A 129 -32.38 -48.38 -10.61
CA TYR A 129 -31.51 -49.53 -10.44
C TYR A 129 -31.54 -50.16 -9.04
N GLY A 130 -32.31 -49.58 -8.11
CA GLY A 130 -32.77 -50.21 -6.87
C GLY A 130 -31.69 -50.94 -6.07
N TRP A 131 -31.03 -50.21 -5.16
CA TRP A 131 -30.37 -50.80 -4.00
C TRP A 131 -31.21 -50.54 -2.75
#